data_AF-A0A6V7UHK8-F1
#
_entry.id   AF-A0A6V7UHK8-F1
#
_cell.length_a   1.000
_cell.length_b   1.000
_cell.length_c   1.000
_cell.angle_alpha   90.00
_cell.angle_beta   90.00
_cell.angle_gamma   90.00
#
_symmetry.space_group_name_H-M   'P 1'
#
loop_
_entity.id
_entity.type
_entity.pdbx_description
1 polymer ?
#
loop_
_entity_poly.entity_id
_entity_poly.type
_entity_poly.pdbx_seq_one_letter_code
_entity_poly.pdbx_strand_id
1 'polypeptide(L)'
;MRHLAARFVPKIAENIISLSNQCQFNITPLHVVDPNLDFREEFANVEKLKENLEKRQMFDSISNLPKIRDDYFRWWKTYSNLVNCGVDKKDPNQRDKYIEVRSELLKHSEGLLGALALPNYLDVEPEINDRYVLNNYIAKDLDEIVESVRCQQTPNNSTIQLNKLRSSLLNFLIKKLKPAPIHFSGPYLVRPALVECCNICLNEVPLITDCVDPPLCLVGTNIPSFLSILVNGCLTSSNNWPLSLIAAGPVYYKTTKNLAKFFQTEQISILTIGRDKEECVSRQAEIFTILKNFLKKILEEEELEVSVKQPENLQLWERSSLSIDRGFDESGDDKISQIASFSNIGDYISRRAHVVFDTGNKNKNLEIDKNPNYAQMAFTTINLDNLIKCF
;
A
#
# COMPACT_ATOMS: atom_id res chain seq x y z
N MET A 1 25.12 -10.40 -4.19
CA MET A 1 24.52 -9.40 -5.11
C MET A 1 23.19 -8.80 -4.63
N ARG A 2 22.65 -9.20 -3.47
CA ARG A 2 21.38 -8.70 -2.86
C ARG A 2 21.54 -7.43 -1.99
N HIS A 3 22.46 -6.52 -2.32
CA HIS A 3 22.86 -5.43 -1.40
C HIS A 3 23.08 -4.06 -2.08
N LEU A 4 22.60 -3.88 -3.31
CA LEU A 4 22.86 -2.65 -4.08
C LEU A 4 21.72 -1.64 -4.02
N ALA A 5 20.49 -2.08 -3.73
CA ALA A 5 19.41 -1.17 -3.37
C ALA A 5 19.54 -0.64 -1.94
N ALA A 6 20.52 -1.11 -1.17
CA ALA A 6 20.55 -1.05 0.28
C ALA A 6 20.58 0.35 0.94
N ARG A 7 20.51 1.47 0.20
CA ARG A 7 20.69 2.82 0.79
C ARG A 7 20.08 3.95 -0.02
N PHE A 8 18.76 4.05 -0.08
CA PHE A 8 18.08 5.26 -0.52
C PHE A 8 16.89 5.50 0.40
N VAL A 9 17.06 6.42 1.33
CA VAL A 9 15.96 7.22 1.86
C VAL A 9 16.24 8.64 1.36
N PRO A 10 15.25 9.35 0.82
CA PRO A 10 15.47 10.65 0.20
C PRO A 10 16.09 11.63 1.19
N LYS A 11 16.83 12.61 0.64
CA LYS A 11 17.15 13.91 1.26
C LYS A 11 15.99 14.57 2.04
N ILE A 12 14.76 14.12 1.85
CA ILE A 12 13.57 14.54 2.60
C ILE A 12 13.72 14.20 4.10
N ALA A 13 14.29 13.03 4.45
CA ALA A 13 14.56 12.72 5.85
C ALA A 13 15.60 13.68 6.45
N GLU A 14 16.64 14.03 5.69
CA GLU A 14 17.63 15.04 6.11
C GLU A 14 16.97 16.41 6.32
N ASN A 15 16.08 16.85 5.42
CA ASN A 15 15.37 18.12 5.57
C ASN A 15 14.41 18.14 6.77
N ILE A 16 13.68 17.04 7.03
CA ILE A 16 12.78 16.94 8.19
C ILE A 16 13.58 16.87 9.51
N ILE A 17 14.70 16.13 9.53
CA ILE A 17 15.58 16.00 10.70
C ILE A 17 16.35 17.31 10.95
N SER A 18 16.71 18.06 9.90
CA SER A 18 17.36 19.37 10.03
C SER A 18 16.46 20.46 10.62
N LEU A 19 15.13 20.29 10.52
CA LEU A 19 14.15 21.18 11.14
C LEU A 19 13.96 20.92 12.65
N SER A 20 14.37 19.74 13.16
CA SER A 20 14.45 19.45 14.60
C SER A 20 15.85 19.75 15.14
N ASN A 21 16.08 21.01 15.54
CA ASN A 21 17.37 21.59 15.95
C ASN A 21 18.09 20.98 17.18
N GLN A 22 17.98 19.68 17.50
CA GLN A 22 18.60 19.14 18.73
C GLN A 22 19.34 17.81 18.67
N CYS A 23 19.44 17.10 17.55
CA CYS A 23 20.27 15.89 17.50
C CYS A 23 21.11 15.79 16.22
N GLN A 24 22.44 15.85 16.38
CA GLN A 24 23.40 15.40 15.37
C GLN A 24 23.33 13.87 15.29
N PHE A 25 22.44 13.34 14.44
CA PHE A 25 22.46 11.92 14.11
C PHE A 25 23.60 11.64 13.13
N ASN A 26 24.55 10.80 13.51
CA ASN A 26 25.46 10.16 12.57
C ASN A 26 24.60 9.25 11.69
N ILE A 27 24.31 9.67 10.46
CA ILE A 27 23.42 8.94 9.55
C ILE A 27 24.06 7.61 9.17
N THR A 28 23.77 6.58 9.96
CA THR A 28 24.00 5.20 9.60
C THR A 28 23.07 4.89 8.42
N PRO A 29 23.52 4.10 7.45
CA PRO A 29 22.81 4.00 6.18
C PRO A 29 21.52 3.18 6.33
N LEU A 30 20.40 3.82 6.03
CA LEU A 30 19.06 3.25 6.09
C LEU A 30 18.90 2.06 5.13
N HIS A 31 18.30 0.99 5.66
CA HIS A 31 17.96 -0.23 4.93
C HIS A 31 16.79 0.01 3.98
N VAL A 32 16.97 -0.27 2.69
CA VAL A 32 15.90 -0.29 1.69
C VAL A 32 15.39 -1.73 1.51
N VAL A 33 14.12 -1.86 1.14
CA VAL A 33 13.54 -3.10 0.63
C VAL A 33 14.08 -3.32 -0.78
N ASP A 34 14.77 -4.43 -1.08
CA ASP A 34 15.38 -4.70 -2.40
C ASP A 34 14.30 -4.76 -3.50
N PRO A 35 14.07 -3.67 -4.28
CA PRO A 35 12.99 -3.64 -5.26
C PRO A 35 13.45 -4.30 -6.57
N ASN A 36 12.50 -4.61 -7.44
CA ASN A 36 12.82 -4.78 -8.85
C ASN A 36 13.46 -3.47 -9.36
N LEU A 37 14.68 -3.58 -9.90
CA LEU A 37 15.48 -2.43 -10.32
C LEU A 37 15.30 -2.12 -11.81
N ASP A 38 14.62 -3.00 -12.55
CA ASP A 38 14.44 -2.90 -13.99
C ASP A 38 13.15 -2.16 -14.35
N PHE A 39 13.29 -0.87 -14.65
CA PHE A 39 12.25 0.03 -15.14
C PHE A 39 12.40 0.29 -16.65
N ARG A 40 13.21 -0.49 -17.38
CA ARG A 40 13.43 -0.24 -18.81
C ARG A 40 12.15 -0.37 -19.63
N GLU A 41 11.28 -1.31 -19.25
CA GLU A 41 9.96 -1.47 -19.89
C GLU A 41 9.04 -0.27 -19.62
N GLU A 42 9.13 0.33 -18.44
CA GLU A 42 8.39 1.56 -18.09
C GLU A 42 8.74 2.72 -19.02
N PHE A 43 10.03 2.87 -19.32
CA PHE A 43 10.52 3.90 -20.24
C PHE A 43 10.46 3.49 -21.71
N ALA A 44 10.06 2.26 -22.04
CA ALA A 44 9.91 1.84 -23.43
C ALA A 44 8.69 2.49 -24.11
N ASN A 45 7.64 2.80 -23.33
CA ASN A 45 6.45 3.50 -23.81
C ASN A 45 6.22 4.81 -23.04
N VAL A 46 7.08 5.79 -23.33
CA VAL A 46 7.07 7.11 -22.68
C VAL A 46 5.73 7.82 -22.85
N GLU A 47 5.06 7.66 -23.99
CA GLU A 47 3.75 8.31 -24.24
C GLU A 47 2.67 7.77 -23.32
N LYS A 48 2.61 6.44 -23.10
CA LYS A 48 1.68 5.85 -22.14
C LYS A 48 1.96 6.29 -20.71
N LEU A 49 3.24 6.39 -20.33
CA LEU A 49 3.63 6.90 -19.02
C LEU A 49 3.24 8.37 -18.85
N LYS A 50 3.40 9.18 -19.90
CA LYS A 50 2.99 10.58 -19.91
C LYS A 50 1.47 10.71 -19.76
N GLU A 51 0.68 9.95 -20.51
CA GLU A 51 -0.78 9.91 -20.38
C GLU A 51 -1.21 9.54 -18.94
N ASN A 52 -0.56 8.53 -18.34
CA ASN A 52 -0.83 8.12 -16.96
C ASN A 52 -0.54 9.24 -15.95
N LEU A 53 0.56 9.98 -16.13
CA LEU A 53 0.91 11.12 -15.28
C LEU A 53 -0.05 12.31 -15.49
N GLU A 54 -0.51 12.54 -16.72
CA GLU A 54 -1.48 13.60 -17.05
C GLU A 54 -2.82 13.34 -16.38
N LYS A 55 -3.32 12.11 -16.46
CA LYS A 55 -4.53 11.68 -15.75
C LYS A 55 -4.43 11.88 -14.24
N ARG A 56 -3.24 11.67 -13.65
CA ARG A 56 -2.97 11.90 -12.22
C ARG A 56 -2.62 13.36 -11.87
N GLN A 57 -2.65 14.28 -12.84
CA GLN A 57 -2.28 15.69 -12.67
C GLN A 57 -0.84 15.92 -12.14
N MET A 58 0.09 15.00 -12.45
CA MET A 58 1.48 15.07 -12.02
C MET A 58 2.35 15.87 -13.01
N PHE A 59 2.00 17.14 -13.26
CA PHE A 59 2.63 18.00 -14.27
C PHE A 59 4.13 18.25 -14.05
N ASP A 60 4.57 18.31 -12.80
CA ASP A 60 6.00 18.42 -12.46
C ASP A 60 6.79 17.18 -12.89
N SER A 61 6.22 15.98 -12.72
CA SER A 61 6.83 14.73 -13.16
C SER A 61 6.85 14.61 -14.67
N ILE A 62 5.83 15.09 -15.38
CA ILE A 62 5.79 15.14 -16.85
C ILE A 62 6.92 16.02 -17.38
N SER A 63 7.05 17.23 -16.84
CA SER A 63 8.08 18.19 -17.25
C SER A 63 9.50 17.65 -17.03
N ASN A 64 9.69 16.88 -15.96
CA ASN A 64 10.97 16.27 -15.61
C ASN A 64 11.20 14.88 -16.22
N LEU A 65 10.21 14.30 -16.93
CA LEU A 65 10.26 12.92 -17.40
C LEU A 65 11.48 12.59 -18.28
N PRO A 66 11.91 13.46 -19.23
CA PRO A 66 13.13 13.22 -20.01
C PRO A 66 14.37 13.08 -19.13
N LYS A 67 14.49 13.94 -18.10
CA LYS A 67 15.61 13.90 -17.17
C LYS A 67 15.59 12.65 -16.30
N ILE A 68 14.42 12.29 -15.75
CA ILE A 68 14.24 11.08 -14.94
C ILE A 68 14.68 9.84 -15.73
N ARG A 69 14.24 9.74 -16.99
CA ARG A 69 14.61 8.66 -17.90
C ARG A 69 16.13 8.60 -18.12
N ASP A 70 16.74 9.72 -18.50
CA ASP A 70 18.17 9.75 -18.84
C ASP A 70 19.07 9.51 -17.61
N ASP A 71 18.66 9.99 -16.44
CA ASP A 71 19.33 9.72 -15.15
C ASP A 71 19.18 8.23 -14.76
N TYR A 72 18.00 7.65 -14.95
CA TYR A 72 17.77 6.21 -14.72
C TYR A 72 18.64 5.35 -15.63
N PHE A 73 18.70 5.61 -16.94
CA PHE A 73 19.52 4.82 -17.85
C PHE A 73 21.03 4.95 -17.56
N ARG A 74 21.48 6.13 -17.08
CA ARG A 74 22.85 6.30 -16.57
C ARG A 74 23.11 5.41 -15.37
N TRP A 75 22.22 5.45 -14.38
CA TRP A 75 22.30 4.58 -13.20
C TRP A 75 22.27 3.09 -13.58
N TRP A 76 21.35 2.68 -14.46
CA TRP A 76 21.20 1.30 -14.92
C TRP A 76 22.44 0.79 -15.66
N LYS A 77 23.10 1.65 -16.45
CA LYS A 77 24.37 1.31 -17.11
C LYS A 77 25.46 1.01 -16.09
N THR A 78 25.63 1.86 -15.08
CA THR A 78 26.59 1.63 -13.99
C THR A 78 26.24 0.35 -13.21
N TYR A 79 24.95 0.09 -12.97
CA TYR A 79 24.48 -1.12 -12.28
C TYR A 79 24.78 -2.38 -13.09
N SER A 80 24.46 -2.36 -14.39
CA SER A 80 24.74 -3.46 -15.31
C SER A 80 26.23 -3.75 -15.40
N ASN A 81 27.07 -2.71 -15.43
CA ASN A 81 28.52 -2.86 -15.40
C ASN A 81 28.98 -3.55 -14.10
N LEU A 82 28.45 -3.16 -12.94
CA LEU A 82 28.78 -3.81 -11.67
C LEU A 82 28.41 -5.30 -11.67
N VAL A 83 27.20 -5.63 -12.12
CA VAL A 83 26.71 -7.02 -12.21
C VAL A 83 27.58 -7.84 -13.16
N ASN A 84 27.90 -7.30 -14.35
CA ASN A 84 28.68 -8.00 -15.37
C ASN A 84 30.16 -8.13 -15.02
N CYS A 85 30.73 -7.18 -14.28
CA CYS A 85 32.13 -7.24 -13.84
C CYS A 85 32.37 -8.30 -12.77
N GLY A 86 31.32 -8.86 -12.16
CA GLY A 86 31.42 -9.94 -11.18
C GLY A 86 32.22 -9.58 -9.92
N VAL A 87 32.34 -8.27 -9.62
CA VAL A 87 33.24 -7.79 -8.56
C VAL A 87 32.74 -8.24 -7.20
N ASP A 88 33.52 -9.09 -6.53
CA ASP A 88 33.14 -9.60 -5.21
C ASP A 88 33.64 -8.69 -4.09
N LYS A 89 32.71 -8.15 -3.31
CA LYS A 89 33.00 -7.39 -2.08
C LYS A 89 33.87 -8.19 -1.09
N LYS A 90 33.76 -9.52 -1.10
CA LYS A 90 34.48 -10.41 -0.18
C LYS A 90 35.89 -10.77 -0.65
N ASP A 91 36.23 -10.54 -1.92
CA ASP A 91 37.58 -10.75 -2.43
C ASP A 91 38.44 -9.50 -2.11
N PRO A 92 39.49 -9.63 -1.27
CA PRO A 92 40.37 -8.51 -0.91
C PRO A 92 41.00 -7.82 -2.13
N ASN A 93 41.28 -8.55 -3.21
CA ASN A 93 41.91 -8.02 -4.42
C ASN A 93 40.95 -7.22 -5.30
N GLN A 94 39.64 -7.36 -5.07
CA GLN A 94 38.58 -6.70 -5.83
C GLN A 94 37.82 -5.66 -5.00
N ARG A 95 38.17 -5.54 -3.71
CA ARG A 95 37.46 -4.68 -2.75
C ARG A 95 37.52 -3.20 -3.14
N ASP A 96 38.67 -2.71 -3.57
CA ASP A 96 38.83 -1.29 -3.97
C ASP A 96 38.00 -0.98 -5.21
N LYS A 97 38.04 -1.88 -6.21
CA LYS A 97 37.18 -1.82 -7.40
C LYS A 97 35.69 -1.88 -7.04
N TYR A 98 35.31 -2.70 -6.06
CA TYR A 98 33.92 -2.76 -5.58
C TYR A 98 33.50 -1.44 -4.92
N ILE A 99 34.36 -0.84 -4.10
CA ILE A 99 34.09 0.45 -3.43
C ILE A 99 33.97 1.58 -4.47
N GLU A 100 34.84 1.59 -5.48
CA GLU A 100 34.83 2.58 -6.57
C GLU A 100 33.52 2.52 -7.36
N VAL A 101 33.16 1.34 -7.89
CA VAL A 101 31.93 1.15 -8.67
C VAL A 101 30.69 1.40 -7.81
N ARG A 102 30.71 1.02 -6.52
CA ARG A 102 29.63 1.34 -5.58
C ARG A 102 29.49 2.85 -5.37
N SER A 103 30.60 3.57 -5.24
CA SER A 103 30.58 5.03 -5.08
C SER A 103 30.03 5.70 -6.34
N GLU A 104 30.34 5.17 -7.52
CA GLU A 104 29.77 5.62 -8.78
C GLU A 104 28.24 5.39 -8.85
N LEU A 105 27.76 4.22 -8.41
CA LEU A 105 26.33 3.95 -8.29
C LEU A 105 25.61 4.93 -7.37
N LEU A 106 26.23 5.26 -6.23
CA LEU A 106 25.69 6.23 -5.28
C LEU A 106 25.67 7.65 -5.86
N LYS A 107 26.61 8.02 -6.73
CA LYS A 107 26.57 9.33 -7.42
C LYS A 107 25.38 9.46 -8.37
N HIS A 108 24.88 8.34 -8.90
CA HIS A 108 23.74 8.29 -9.84
C HIS A 108 22.43 7.85 -9.17
N SER A 109 22.38 7.84 -7.84
CA SER A 109 21.22 7.39 -7.05
C SER A 109 19.90 8.02 -7.41
N GLU A 110 19.92 9.32 -7.72
CA GLU A 110 18.75 10.11 -8.06
C GLU A 110 18.04 9.57 -9.31
N GLY A 111 18.76 8.90 -10.21
CA GLY A 111 18.17 8.23 -11.37
C GLY A 111 17.25 7.08 -10.98
N LEU A 112 17.68 6.21 -10.05
CA LEU A 112 16.83 5.14 -9.54
C LEU A 112 15.69 5.70 -8.69
N LEU A 113 15.97 6.69 -7.84
CA LEU A 113 14.96 7.31 -6.97
C LEU A 113 13.86 8.00 -7.79
N GLY A 114 14.23 8.69 -8.87
CA GLY A 114 13.27 9.28 -9.80
C GLY A 114 12.37 8.25 -10.45
N ALA A 115 12.93 7.10 -10.87
CA ALA A 115 12.13 6.00 -11.42
C ALA A 115 11.21 5.36 -10.36
N LEU A 116 11.69 5.18 -9.13
CA LEU A 116 10.91 4.66 -8.00
C LEU A 116 9.80 5.63 -7.52
N ALA A 117 9.88 6.91 -7.85
CA ALA A 117 8.84 7.88 -7.50
C ALA A 117 7.65 7.86 -8.47
N LEU A 118 7.80 7.25 -9.65
CA LEU A 118 6.72 7.16 -10.64
C LEU A 118 5.52 6.37 -10.07
N PRO A 119 4.27 6.78 -10.36
CA PRO A 119 3.09 6.07 -9.90
C PRO A 119 2.86 4.79 -10.69
N ASN A 120 2.01 3.93 -10.13
CA ASN A 120 1.46 2.78 -10.82
C ASN A 120 0.61 3.19 -12.03
N TYR A 121 0.48 2.29 -13.01
CA TYR A 121 -0.43 2.51 -14.13
C TYR A 121 -1.88 2.40 -13.70
N LEU A 122 -2.70 3.32 -14.20
CA LEU A 122 -4.15 3.22 -14.11
C LEU A 122 -4.63 2.00 -14.90
N ASP A 123 -5.69 1.36 -14.42
CA ASP A 123 -6.44 0.44 -15.27
C ASP A 123 -7.08 1.23 -16.43
N VAL A 124 -7.14 0.63 -17.62
CA VAL A 124 -7.82 1.24 -18.77
C VAL A 124 -9.28 1.45 -18.36
N GLU A 125 -9.67 2.74 -18.37
CA GLU A 125 -10.87 3.34 -17.78
C GLU A 125 -12.02 2.37 -17.47
N PRO A 126 -12.45 2.21 -16.20
CA PRO A 126 -13.85 1.94 -15.96
C PRO A 126 -14.62 3.18 -16.41
N GLU A 127 -15.57 3.03 -17.33
CA GLU A 127 -16.48 4.10 -17.74
C GLU A 127 -17.04 4.79 -16.49
N ILE A 128 -16.64 6.05 -16.32
CA ILE A 128 -17.14 6.95 -15.29
C ILE A 128 -18.60 7.22 -15.64
N ASN A 129 -19.55 6.57 -14.96
CA ASN A 129 -20.79 7.21 -14.52
C ASN A 129 -21.82 6.33 -13.78
N ASP A 130 -21.67 5.01 -13.71
CA ASP A 130 -22.78 4.22 -13.18
C ASP A 130 -22.69 4.00 -11.67
N ARG A 131 -23.61 4.63 -10.95
CA ARG A 131 -24.05 4.19 -9.62
C ARG A 131 -24.57 2.75 -9.76
N TYR A 132 -23.72 1.76 -9.51
CA TYR A 132 -24.10 0.35 -9.64
C TYR A 132 -25.03 -0.11 -8.50
N VAL A 133 -26.33 -0.22 -8.79
CA VAL A 133 -27.32 -0.88 -7.93
C VAL A 133 -27.21 -2.40 -8.11
N LEU A 134 -26.25 -3.02 -7.43
CA LEU A 134 -26.18 -4.49 -7.32
C LEU A 134 -27.18 -5.01 -6.29
N ASN A 135 -28.05 -5.93 -6.74
CA ASN A 135 -29.14 -6.56 -5.98
C ASN A 135 -28.65 -7.60 -4.94
N ASN A 136 -29.49 -7.75 -3.93
CA ASN A 136 -29.19 -8.27 -2.59
C ASN A 136 -28.92 -9.79 -2.53
N TYR A 137 -28.09 -10.20 -1.55
CA TYR A 137 -28.06 -11.55 -0.99
C TYR A 137 -28.58 -11.52 0.44
N ILE A 138 -29.57 -12.35 0.77
CA ILE A 138 -30.17 -12.42 2.11
C ILE A 138 -29.42 -13.46 2.93
N ALA A 139 -28.53 -13.01 3.82
CA ALA A 139 -27.86 -13.88 4.78
C ALA A 139 -28.56 -13.83 6.15
N LYS A 140 -29.13 -14.97 6.57
CA LYS A 140 -29.71 -15.21 7.91
C LYS A 140 -28.72 -15.02 9.08
N ASP A 141 -27.42 -14.90 8.80
CA ASP A 141 -26.36 -14.72 9.81
C ASP A 141 -26.20 -13.27 10.31
N LEU A 142 -26.95 -12.33 9.76
CA LEU A 142 -26.80 -10.91 10.09
C LEU A 142 -27.65 -10.48 11.30
N ASP A 143 -28.72 -11.21 11.66
CA ASP A 143 -29.68 -10.78 12.69
C ASP A 143 -29.02 -10.66 14.08
N GLU A 144 -28.22 -11.65 14.48
CA GLU A 144 -27.50 -11.66 15.77
C GLU A 144 -26.50 -10.49 15.89
N ILE A 145 -25.82 -10.15 14.79
CA ILE A 145 -24.86 -9.03 14.79
C ILE A 145 -25.59 -7.69 14.83
N VAL A 146 -26.69 -7.57 14.08
CA VAL A 146 -27.52 -6.37 14.06
C VAL A 146 -28.13 -6.12 15.43
N GLU A 147 -28.65 -7.14 16.12
CA GLU A 147 -29.14 -7.01 17.49
C GLU A 147 -28.02 -6.59 18.44
N SER A 148 -26.81 -7.17 18.32
CA SER A 148 -25.68 -6.81 19.17
C SER A 148 -25.20 -5.35 18.99
N VAL A 149 -25.34 -4.80 17.77
CA VAL A 149 -24.98 -3.43 17.40
C VAL A 149 -26.10 -2.44 17.75
N ARG A 150 -27.38 -2.81 17.55
CA ARG A 150 -28.55 -1.94 17.77
C ARG A 150 -29.02 -1.88 19.22
N CYS A 151 -28.96 -2.98 19.98
CA CYS A 151 -29.49 -3.05 21.36
C CYS A 151 -28.75 -2.17 22.38
N GLN A 152 -27.75 -1.37 21.98
CA GLN A 152 -26.94 -0.54 22.89
C GLN A 152 -27.12 0.96 22.68
N GLN A 153 -28.03 1.39 21.79
CA GLN A 153 -28.57 2.76 21.80
C GLN A 153 -29.43 2.96 23.06
N THR A 154 -28.79 3.21 24.20
CA THR A 154 -29.50 3.70 25.38
C THR A 154 -29.56 5.23 25.33
N PRO A 155 -30.68 5.87 25.72
CA PRO A 155 -30.86 7.33 25.62
C PRO A 155 -29.78 8.17 26.30
N ASN A 156 -29.03 7.57 27.24
CA ASN A 156 -28.02 8.24 28.05
C ASN A 156 -26.57 7.80 27.76
N ASN A 157 -26.32 6.87 26.84
CA ASN A 157 -24.98 6.41 26.47
C ASN A 157 -24.93 6.08 24.97
N SER A 158 -24.76 7.09 24.12
CA SER A 158 -24.48 6.96 22.69
C SER A 158 -23.05 6.46 22.38
N THR A 159 -22.40 5.83 23.35
CA THR A 159 -21.14 5.13 23.12
C THR A 159 -21.49 3.76 22.55
N ILE A 160 -21.69 3.69 21.23
CA ILE A 160 -21.36 2.48 20.50
C ILE A 160 -19.94 2.13 20.95
N GLN A 161 -19.79 1.08 21.76
CA GLN A 161 -18.46 0.65 22.19
C GLN A 161 -17.77 0.16 20.92
N LEU A 162 -16.99 1.03 20.27
CA LEU A 162 -16.27 0.79 19.02
C LEU A 162 -15.60 -0.60 18.99
N ASN A 163 -15.15 -1.07 20.16
CA ASN A 163 -14.65 -2.43 20.38
C ASN A 163 -15.61 -3.56 19.97
N LYS A 164 -16.91 -3.45 20.26
CA LYS A 164 -17.94 -4.45 19.89
C LYS A 164 -18.24 -4.40 18.40
N LEU A 165 -18.38 -3.21 17.81
CA LEU A 165 -18.57 -3.05 16.36
C LEU A 165 -17.37 -3.64 15.60
N ARG A 166 -16.15 -3.27 16.01
CA ARG A 166 -14.90 -3.79 15.46
C ARG A 166 -14.86 -5.32 15.49
N SER A 167 -15.08 -5.91 16.67
CA SER A 167 -14.98 -7.36 16.86
C SER A 167 -16.07 -8.10 16.07
N SER A 168 -17.30 -7.57 16.05
CA SER A 168 -18.42 -8.19 15.35
C SER A 168 -18.24 -8.16 13.84
N LEU A 169 -17.85 -7.02 13.27
CA LEU A 169 -17.57 -6.89 11.83
C LEU A 169 -16.37 -7.73 11.42
N LEU A 170 -15.28 -7.72 12.20
CA LEU A 170 -14.11 -8.55 11.94
C LEU A 170 -14.47 -10.05 11.91
N ASN A 171 -15.18 -10.53 12.94
CA ASN A 171 -15.62 -11.92 13.02
C ASN A 171 -16.59 -12.29 11.89
N PHE A 172 -17.47 -11.36 11.52
CA PHE A 172 -18.39 -11.55 10.40
C PHE A 172 -17.64 -11.75 9.08
N LEU A 173 -16.67 -10.89 8.76
CA LEU A 173 -15.84 -10.99 7.57
C LEU A 173 -15.06 -12.32 7.55
N ILE A 174 -14.45 -12.72 8.68
CA ILE A 174 -13.71 -13.99 8.79
C ILE A 174 -14.63 -15.19 8.58
N LYS A 175 -15.86 -15.16 9.12
CA LYS A 175 -16.85 -16.24 8.98
C LYS A 175 -17.32 -16.38 7.53
N LYS A 176 -17.57 -15.24 6.86
CA LYS A 176 -18.20 -15.18 5.53
C LYS A 176 -17.25 -15.41 4.36
N LEU A 177 -16.03 -14.86 4.43
CA LEU A 177 -15.06 -15.01 3.34
C LEU A 177 -14.51 -16.44 3.29
N LYS A 178 -14.44 -17.02 2.09
CA LYS A 178 -13.87 -18.37 1.85
C LYS A 178 -12.90 -18.37 0.67
N PRO A 179 -11.67 -18.93 0.80
CA PRO A 179 -10.99 -19.31 2.04
C PRO A 179 -10.98 -18.19 3.09
N ALA A 180 -10.99 -18.59 4.36
CA ALA A 180 -11.04 -17.64 5.47
C ALA A 180 -9.77 -16.79 5.51
N PRO A 181 -9.88 -15.46 5.71
CA PRO A 181 -8.73 -14.60 5.90
C PRO A 181 -7.90 -15.02 7.11
N ILE A 182 -6.58 -14.91 6.97
CA ILE A 182 -5.63 -15.12 8.04
C ILE A 182 -5.63 -13.86 8.91
N HIS A 183 -5.95 -14.03 10.19
CA HIS A 183 -5.85 -12.92 11.15
C HIS A 183 -4.38 -12.52 11.31
N PHE A 184 -4.10 -11.24 11.08
CA PHE A 184 -2.76 -10.67 11.06
C PHE A 184 -2.62 -9.66 12.18
N SER A 185 -1.56 -9.81 12.99
CA SER A 185 -1.16 -8.84 14.00
C SER A 185 0.22 -8.30 13.62
N GLY A 186 0.23 -7.34 12.71
CA GLY A 186 1.45 -6.72 12.21
C GLY A 186 2.05 -5.69 13.17
N PRO A 187 3.30 -5.26 12.90
CA PRO A 187 3.92 -4.18 13.66
C PRO A 187 3.26 -2.84 13.31
N TYR A 188 2.98 -2.01 14.31
CA TYR A 188 2.51 -0.63 14.09
C TYR A 188 3.65 0.32 13.74
N LEU A 189 4.88 -0.06 14.10
CA LEU A 189 6.10 0.66 13.79
C LEU A 189 6.89 -0.09 12.73
N VAL A 190 7.17 0.57 11.62
CA VAL A 190 7.93 0.00 10.49
C VAL A 190 9.09 0.91 10.15
N ARG A 191 10.09 0.38 9.44
CA ARG A 191 11.18 1.20 8.91
C ARG A 191 10.67 2.11 7.78
N PRO A 192 11.19 3.34 7.60
CA PRO A 192 10.81 4.24 6.52
C PRO A 192 10.84 3.60 5.13
N ALA A 193 11.80 2.72 4.88
CA ALA A 193 11.88 2.00 3.60
C ALA A 193 10.67 1.12 3.28
N LEU A 194 9.94 0.61 4.28
CA LEU A 194 8.67 -0.11 4.02
C LEU A 194 7.57 0.85 3.55
N VAL A 195 7.56 2.08 4.05
CA VAL A 195 6.62 3.14 3.63
C VAL A 195 6.92 3.56 2.19
N GLU A 196 8.20 3.78 1.88
CA GLU A 196 8.66 4.11 0.52
C GLU A 196 8.48 2.96 -0.46
N CYS A 197 8.62 1.71 0.01
CA CYS A 197 8.32 0.53 -0.78
C CYS A 197 6.85 0.53 -1.24
N CYS A 198 5.93 1.02 -0.41
CA CYS A 198 4.53 1.22 -0.79
C CYS A 198 4.30 2.51 -1.61
N ASN A 199 5.33 3.30 -1.91
CA ASN A 199 5.24 4.61 -2.55
C ASN A 199 4.32 5.60 -1.79
N ILE A 200 4.39 5.58 -0.47
CA ILE A 200 3.70 6.52 0.43
C ILE A 200 4.68 7.62 0.82
N CYS A 201 4.22 8.88 0.82
CA CYS A 201 5.08 10.00 1.19
C CYS A 201 5.40 9.96 2.69
N LEU A 202 6.69 9.98 3.05
CA LEU A 202 7.11 9.98 4.46
C LEU A 202 6.57 11.19 5.25
N ASN A 203 6.21 12.28 4.58
CA ASN A 203 5.60 13.45 5.22
C ASN A 203 4.17 13.18 5.72
N GLU A 204 3.50 12.15 5.22
CA GLU A 204 2.12 11.80 5.58
C GLU A 204 2.06 10.87 6.80
N VAL A 205 3.20 10.27 7.18
CA VAL A 205 3.30 9.27 8.24
C VAL A 205 4.06 9.84 9.44
N PRO A 206 3.58 9.65 10.68
CA PRO A 206 4.33 10.05 11.86
C PRO A 206 5.69 9.34 11.94
N LEU A 207 6.76 10.12 12.09
CA LEU A 207 8.13 9.62 12.25
C LEU A 207 8.55 9.71 13.72
N ILE A 208 9.06 8.61 14.26
CA ILE A 208 9.64 8.51 15.60
C ILE A 208 11.16 8.55 15.46
N THR A 209 11.75 9.65 15.91
CA THR A 209 13.20 9.93 15.82
C THR A 209 13.95 9.69 17.13
N ASP A 210 13.24 9.54 18.25
CA ASP A 210 13.84 9.38 19.59
C ASP A 210 14.37 7.95 19.86
N CYS A 211 14.30 7.06 18.86
CA CYS A 211 14.88 5.73 18.96
C CYS A 211 16.40 5.77 18.81
N VAL A 212 17.10 4.76 19.38
CA VAL A 212 18.58 4.61 19.41
C VAL A 212 19.18 4.30 18.01
N ASP A 213 18.53 4.75 16.94
CA ASP A 213 18.81 4.46 15.52
C ASP A 213 18.44 3.02 15.10
N PRO A 214 17.75 2.80 13.94
CA PRO A 214 17.23 3.77 12.96
C PRO A 214 15.83 4.33 13.31
N PRO A 215 15.40 5.45 12.69
CA PRO A 215 14.06 6.01 12.88
C PRO A 215 12.96 5.04 12.43
N LEU A 216 11.77 5.18 13.03
CA LEU A 216 10.61 4.32 12.75
C LEU A 216 9.38 5.14 12.36
N CYS A 217 8.58 4.63 11.45
CA CYS A 217 7.31 5.20 11.04
C CYS A 217 6.16 4.51 11.75
N LEU A 218 5.25 5.28 12.35
CA LEU A 218 4.03 4.78 12.97
C LEU A 218 2.92 4.67 11.92
N VAL A 219 2.69 3.47 11.42
CA VAL A 219 1.75 3.16 10.33
C VAL A 219 0.48 2.45 10.80
N GLY A 220 0.51 1.83 11.98
CA GLY A 220 -0.64 1.09 12.50
C GLY A 220 -1.02 -0.12 11.63
N THR A 221 -2.31 -0.33 11.38
CA THR A 221 -2.84 -1.42 10.53
C THR A 221 -2.92 -1.07 9.04
N ASN A 222 -1.96 -0.30 8.51
CA ASN A 222 -1.90 0.09 7.10
C ASN A 222 -0.99 -0.84 6.26
N ILE A 223 -1.00 -0.71 4.92
CA ILE A 223 -0.26 -1.57 3.98
C ILE A 223 1.20 -1.84 4.41
N PRO A 224 2.01 -0.84 4.83
CA PRO A 224 3.40 -1.11 5.21
C PRO A 224 3.56 -2.14 6.34
N SER A 225 2.56 -2.25 7.23
CA SER A 225 2.53 -3.25 8.30
C SER A 225 2.32 -4.66 7.75
N PHE A 226 1.39 -4.84 6.82
CA PHE A 226 1.20 -6.13 6.14
C PHE A 226 2.41 -6.53 5.32
N LEU A 227 3.02 -5.57 4.64
CA LEU A 227 4.18 -5.80 3.78
C LEU A 227 5.40 -6.25 4.57
N SER A 228 5.54 -5.88 5.84
CA SER A 228 6.75 -6.14 6.64
C SER A 228 7.10 -7.62 6.77
N ILE A 229 6.11 -8.51 6.70
CA ILE A 229 6.31 -9.97 6.75
C ILE A 229 6.47 -10.62 5.37
N LEU A 230 6.16 -9.87 4.30
CA LEU A 230 6.12 -10.39 2.92
C LEU A 230 7.38 -10.03 2.15
N VAL A 231 8.14 -9.01 2.56
CA VAL A 231 9.35 -8.55 1.87
C VAL A 231 10.30 -9.72 1.57
N ASN A 232 10.73 -9.83 0.31
CA ASN A 232 11.57 -10.92 -0.20
C ASN A 232 10.96 -12.31 -0.01
N GLY A 233 9.64 -12.39 0.15
CA GLY A 233 8.90 -13.62 0.34
C GLY A 233 8.62 -14.33 -0.98
N CYS A 234 8.68 -15.67 -0.93
CA CYS A 234 8.20 -16.54 -2.00
C CYS A 234 6.98 -17.30 -1.50
N LEU A 235 5.81 -17.01 -2.07
CA LEU A 235 4.55 -17.64 -1.74
C LEU A 235 4.42 -18.97 -2.49
N THR A 236 4.01 -20.02 -1.81
CA THR A 236 3.93 -21.36 -2.42
C THR A 236 2.61 -21.58 -3.16
N SER A 237 2.64 -22.44 -4.18
CA SER A 237 1.44 -22.90 -4.89
C SER A 237 0.47 -23.69 -4.01
N SER A 238 0.94 -24.24 -2.89
CA SER A 238 0.15 -25.01 -1.92
C SER A 238 -0.77 -24.15 -1.03
N ASN A 239 -0.67 -22.83 -1.11
CA ASN A 239 -1.53 -21.93 -0.36
C ASN A 239 -2.99 -22.00 -0.83
N ASN A 240 -3.92 -21.64 0.05
CA ASN A 240 -5.34 -21.47 -0.31
C ASN A 240 -5.53 -20.11 -0.97
N TRP A 241 -5.39 -20.06 -2.30
CA TRP A 241 -5.52 -18.85 -3.09
C TRP A 241 -6.99 -18.44 -3.30
N PRO A 242 -7.30 -17.12 -3.42
CA PRO A 242 -6.41 -16.02 -3.09
C PRO A 242 -6.20 -15.89 -1.57
N LEU A 243 -4.98 -15.51 -1.19
CA LEU A 243 -4.61 -15.25 0.21
C LEU A 243 -5.22 -13.92 0.66
N SER A 244 -5.77 -13.89 1.87
CA SER A 244 -6.25 -12.66 2.49
C SER A 244 -5.69 -12.54 3.89
N LEU A 245 -5.01 -11.45 4.19
CA LEU A 245 -4.58 -11.07 5.53
C LEU A 245 -5.55 -10.02 6.06
N ILE A 246 -6.10 -10.20 7.26
CA ILE A 246 -7.02 -9.24 7.88
C ILE A 246 -6.49 -8.77 9.23
N ALA A 247 -6.53 -7.46 9.47
CA ALA A 247 -6.16 -6.86 10.76
C ALA A 247 -7.16 -5.78 11.14
N ALA A 248 -7.33 -5.54 12.43
CA ALA A 248 -8.15 -4.46 12.97
C ALA A 248 -7.37 -3.69 14.03
N GLY A 249 -7.41 -2.37 13.97
CA GLY A 249 -6.68 -1.51 14.90
C GLY A 249 -6.49 -0.10 14.37
N PRO A 250 -5.66 0.70 15.06
CA PRO A 250 -5.45 2.10 14.71
C PRO A 250 -4.58 2.25 13.46
N VAL A 251 -4.85 3.29 12.70
CA VAL A 251 -3.99 3.84 11.65
C VAL A 251 -3.68 5.29 12.00
N TYR A 252 -2.46 5.73 11.68
CA TYR A 252 -1.96 7.04 12.07
C TYR A 252 -1.56 7.86 10.85
N TYR A 253 -1.96 9.13 10.85
CA TYR A 253 -1.68 10.10 9.79
C TYR A 253 -1.16 11.40 10.38
N LYS A 254 -0.27 12.07 9.65
CA LYS A 254 0.17 13.42 10.00
C LYS A 254 -0.89 14.43 9.54
N THR A 255 -1.33 15.32 10.44
CA THR A 255 -2.31 16.36 10.06
C THR A 255 -1.62 17.60 9.51
N THR A 256 -2.19 18.20 8.47
CA THR A 256 -1.71 19.46 7.87
C THR A 256 -1.96 20.66 8.77
N LYS A 257 -2.97 20.60 9.65
CA LYS A 257 -3.40 21.72 10.49
C LYS A 257 -2.52 21.92 11.73
N ASN A 258 -1.78 20.91 12.17
CA ASN A 258 -0.78 21.04 13.22
C ASN A 258 0.22 19.89 13.13
N LEU A 259 1.47 20.17 12.70
CA LEU A 259 2.53 19.18 12.56
C LEU A 259 2.85 18.43 13.87
N ALA A 260 2.44 18.98 15.03
CA ALA A 260 2.59 18.36 16.35
C ALA A 260 1.40 17.47 16.77
N LYS A 261 0.33 17.39 15.97
CA LYS A 261 -0.83 16.54 16.24
C LYS A 261 -1.00 15.46 15.16
N PHE A 262 -0.99 14.21 15.58
CA PHE A 262 -1.30 13.05 14.76
C PHE A 262 -2.81 12.79 14.79
N PHE A 263 -3.36 12.35 13.66
CA PHE A 263 -4.71 11.82 13.59
C PHE A 263 -4.62 10.30 13.72
N GLN A 264 -5.37 9.74 14.67
CA GLN A 264 -5.55 8.31 14.82
C GLN A 264 -6.97 7.97 14.40
N THR A 265 -7.13 6.90 13.62
CA THR A 265 -8.44 6.36 13.28
C THR A 265 -8.44 4.85 13.41
N GLU A 266 -9.54 4.27 13.88
CA GLU A 266 -9.68 2.81 13.97
C GLU A 266 -10.20 2.25 12.64
N GLN A 267 -9.52 1.20 12.15
CA GLN A 267 -9.74 0.65 10.83
C GLN A 267 -9.67 -0.88 10.84
N ILE A 268 -10.48 -1.52 9.99
CA ILE A 268 -10.26 -2.91 9.56
C ILE A 268 -9.61 -2.87 8.17
N SER A 269 -8.50 -3.57 8.02
CA SER A 269 -7.69 -3.62 6.80
C SER A 269 -7.59 -5.05 6.30
N ILE A 270 -7.73 -5.25 5.00
CA ILE A 270 -7.61 -6.54 4.33
C ILE A 270 -6.62 -6.41 3.17
N LEU A 271 -5.49 -7.10 3.24
CA LEU A 271 -4.58 -7.28 2.11
C LEU A 271 -4.93 -8.59 1.41
N THR A 272 -5.38 -8.51 0.17
CA THR A 272 -5.59 -9.65 -0.71
C THR A 272 -4.38 -9.83 -1.62
N ILE A 273 -3.91 -11.07 -1.74
CA ILE A 273 -2.80 -11.46 -2.59
C ILE A 273 -3.26 -12.59 -3.51
N GLY A 274 -3.19 -12.35 -4.81
CA GLY A 274 -3.59 -13.28 -5.87
C GLY A 274 -2.42 -13.67 -6.77
N ARG A 275 -2.59 -14.74 -7.53
CA ARG A 275 -1.66 -15.18 -8.57
C ARG A 275 -1.80 -14.35 -9.84
N ASP A 276 -3.03 -13.90 -10.10
CA ASP A 276 -3.40 -13.09 -11.23
C ASP A 276 -4.37 -11.97 -10.81
N LYS A 277 -4.68 -11.08 -11.76
CA LYS A 277 -5.55 -9.93 -11.53
C LYS A 277 -6.97 -10.37 -11.20
N GLU A 278 -7.43 -11.45 -11.81
CA GLU A 278 -8.80 -11.95 -11.72
C GLU A 278 -9.12 -12.47 -10.32
N GLU A 279 -8.17 -13.15 -9.67
CA GLU A 279 -8.28 -13.59 -8.28
C GLU A 279 -8.44 -12.41 -7.31
N CYS A 280 -7.63 -11.36 -7.48
CA CYS A 280 -7.71 -10.15 -6.65
C CYS A 280 -9.04 -9.41 -6.85
N VAL A 281 -9.47 -9.23 -8.11
CA VAL A 281 -10.74 -8.56 -8.45
C VAL A 281 -11.93 -9.34 -7.91
N SER A 282 -11.95 -10.66 -8.11
CA SER A 282 -13.04 -11.53 -7.63
C SER A 282 -13.14 -11.49 -6.10
N ARG A 283 -12.02 -11.52 -5.39
CA ARG A 283 -12.01 -11.40 -3.94
C ARG A 283 -12.48 -10.03 -3.46
N GLN A 284 -12.04 -8.94 -4.11
CA GLN A 284 -12.52 -7.60 -3.74
C GLN A 284 -14.02 -7.45 -3.96
N ALA A 285 -14.57 -8.00 -5.05
CA ALA A 285 -16.01 -8.01 -5.31
C ALA A 285 -16.79 -8.78 -4.23
N GLU A 286 -16.26 -9.91 -3.75
CA GLU A 286 -16.84 -10.67 -2.64
C GLU A 286 -16.84 -9.84 -1.33
N ILE A 287 -15.70 -9.24 -0.97
CA ILE A 287 -15.58 -8.39 0.23
C ILE A 287 -16.55 -7.20 0.13
N PHE A 288 -16.60 -6.55 -1.04
CA PHE A 288 -17.51 -5.44 -1.32
C PHE A 288 -18.97 -5.86 -1.12
N THR A 289 -19.39 -6.98 -1.70
CA THR A 289 -20.76 -7.48 -1.60
C THR A 289 -21.14 -7.81 -0.16
N ILE A 290 -20.25 -8.47 0.58
CA ILE A 290 -20.46 -8.80 1.99
C ILE A 290 -20.61 -7.53 2.84
N LEU A 291 -19.70 -6.56 2.65
CA LEU A 291 -19.73 -5.30 3.39
C LEU A 291 -20.95 -4.45 3.03
N LYS A 292 -21.27 -4.32 1.73
CA LYS A 292 -22.44 -3.57 1.26
C LYS A 292 -23.72 -4.11 1.91
N ASN A 293 -23.91 -5.43 1.91
CA ASN A 293 -25.09 -6.06 2.53
C ASN A 293 -25.13 -5.87 4.05
N PHE A 294 -23.97 -5.94 4.72
CA PHE A 294 -23.86 -5.64 6.14
C PHE A 294 -24.27 -4.19 6.44
N LEU A 295 -23.77 -3.23 5.68
CA LEU A 295 -24.05 -1.81 5.84
C LEU A 295 -25.51 -1.48 5.55
N LYS A 296 -26.10 -1.95 4.43
CA LYS A 296 -27.52 -1.76 4.11
C LYS A 296 -28.42 -2.16 5.27
N LYS A 297 -28.13 -3.34 5.85
CA LYS A 297 -28.94 -3.86 6.94
C LYS A 297 -28.77 -3.05 8.23
N ILE A 298 -27.55 -2.64 8.55
CA ILE A 298 -27.27 -1.96 9.81
C ILE A 298 -27.70 -0.50 9.79
N LEU A 299 -27.52 0.18 8.65
CA LEU A 299 -27.92 1.58 8.45
C LEU A 299 -29.40 1.73 8.06
N GLU A 300 -30.10 0.63 7.77
CA GLU A 300 -31.48 0.64 7.26
C GLU A 300 -31.65 1.38 5.93
N GLU A 301 -30.60 1.38 5.12
CA GLU A 301 -30.57 2.05 3.81
C GLU A 301 -30.63 1.01 2.68
N GLU A 302 -31.55 1.20 1.73
CA GLU A 302 -31.67 0.33 0.57
C GLU A 302 -30.57 0.58 -0.47
N GLU A 303 -30.08 1.82 -0.54
CA GLU A 303 -29.02 2.27 -1.44
C GLU A 303 -27.90 2.94 -0.66
N LEU A 304 -26.66 2.52 -0.92
CA LEU A 304 -25.45 3.15 -0.39
C LEU A 304 -24.78 3.89 -1.53
N GLU A 305 -24.25 5.07 -1.26
CA GLU A 305 -23.46 5.81 -2.24
C GLU A 305 -22.12 5.10 -2.46
N VAL A 306 -21.86 4.76 -3.71
CA VAL A 306 -20.63 4.11 -4.15
C VAL A 306 -20.01 5.00 -5.20
N SER A 307 -18.77 5.41 -4.97
CA SER A 307 -18.05 6.28 -5.89
C SER A 307 -16.78 5.62 -6.39
N VAL A 308 -16.45 5.85 -7.66
CA VAL A 308 -15.15 5.49 -8.24
C VAL A 308 -14.23 6.68 -8.04
N LYS A 309 -13.07 6.46 -7.42
CA LYS A 309 -12.11 7.55 -7.20
C LYS A 309 -11.52 8.01 -8.52
N GLN A 310 -11.55 9.33 -8.73
CA GLN A 310 -10.90 9.95 -9.87
C GLN A 310 -9.36 9.74 -9.81
N PRO A 311 -8.68 9.61 -10.96
CA PRO A 311 -7.26 9.29 -11.01
C PRO A 311 -6.34 10.22 -10.19
N GLU A 312 -6.64 11.52 -10.13
CA GLU A 312 -5.91 12.52 -9.33
C GLU A 312 -6.04 12.32 -7.81
N ASN A 313 -7.08 11.59 -7.37
CA ASN A 313 -7.33 11.28 -5.97
C ASN A 313 -6.83 9.87 -5.56
N LEU A 314 -6.26 9.12 -6.51
CA LEU A 314 -5.66 7.82 -6.23
C LEU A 314 -4.27 7.98 -5.61
N GLN A 315 -3.97 7.12 -4.66
CA GLN A 315 -2.63 6.95 -4.14
C GLN A 315 -1.69 6.48 -5.26
N LEU A 316 -0.40 6.79 -5.14
CA LEU A 316 0.57 6.49 -6.20
C LEU A 316 0.73 4.98 -6.48
N TRP A 317 0.38 4.12 -5.53
CA TRP A 317 0.42 2.67 -5.68
C TRP A 317 -0.89 2.06 -6.23
N GLU A 318 -1.98 2.83 -6.32
CA GLU A 318 -3.29 2.35 -6.76
C GLU A 318 -3.42 2.38 -8.29
N ARG A 319 -3.97 1.33 -8.89
CA ARG A 319 -4.39 1.30 -10.31
C ARG A 319 -5.81 1.84 -10.49
N SER A 320 -6.65 1.58 -9.50
CA SER A 320 -8.04 2.00 -9.41
C SER A 320 -8.50 1.86 -7.96
N SER A 321 -9.52 2.61 -7.56
CA SER A 321 -10.12 2.49 -6.23
C SER A 321 -11.61 2.79 -6.27
N LEU A 322 -12.38 2.00 -5.55
CA LEU A 322 -13.80 2.19 -5.29
C LEU A 322 -13.97 2.59 -3.83
N SER A 323 -14.89 3.49 -3.51
CA SER A 323 -15.28 3.80 -2.14
C SER A 323 -16.77 3.62 -1.91
N ILE A 324 -17.10 3.26 -0.67
CA ILE A 324 -18.47 3.36 -0.14
C ILE A 324 -18.46 4.60 0.74
N ASP A 325 -19.28 5.56 0.38
CA ASP A 325 -19.33 6.89 0.97
C ASP A 325 -20.72 7.15 1.55
N ARG A 326 -20.82 8.11 2.48
CA ARG A 326 -22.09 8.61 2.98
C ARG A 326 -22.02 10.12 3.18
N GLY A 327 -22.93 10.86 2.55
CA GLY A 327 -23.13 12.29 2.79
C GLY A 327 -23.90 12.54 4.08
N PHE A 328 -23.55 13.62 4.79
CA PHE A 328 -24.32 14.15 5.91
C PHE A 328 -24.81 15.55 5.55
N ASP A 329 -26.13 15.76 5.68
CA ASP A 329 -26.81 16.96 5.20
C ASP A 329 -27.14 17.96 6.33
N GLU A 330 -26.47 17.88 7.48
CA GLU A 330 -26.96 18.52 8.70
C GLU A 330 -26.53 20.00 8.89
N SER A 331 -25.64 20.56 8.06
CA SER A 331 -25.18 21.94 8.27
C SER A 331 -24.77 22.76 7.04
N GLY A 332 -25.08 22.32 5.82
CA GLY A 332 -24.73 23.05 4.59
C GLY A 332 -23.25 22.98 4.19
N ASP A 333 -22.45 22.15 4.88
CA ASP A 333 -21.16 21.65 4.38
C ASP A 333 -21.37 20.17 4.05
N ASP A 334 -21.47 19.82 2.77
CA ASP A 334 -21.56 18.44 2.26
C ASP A 334 -20.33 17.63 2.70
N LYS A 335 -20.35 17.10 3.92
CA LYS A 335 -19.21 16.34 4.45
C LYS A 335 -19.40 14.86 4.15
N ILE A 336 -19.02 14.48 2.93
CA ILE A 336 -18.94 13.08 2.53
C ILE A 336 -17.93 12.35 3.43
N SER A 337 -18.38 11.31 4.12
CA SER A 337 -17.55 10.45 4.96
C SER A 337 -17.34 9.11 4.27
N GLN A 338 -16.09 8.82 3.92
CA GLN A 338 -15.71 7.54 3.35
C GLN A 338 -15.76 6.44 4.43
N ILE A 339 -16.64 5.45 4.24
CA ILE A 339 -16.79 4.28 5.13
C ILE A 339 -15.76 3.21 4.75
N ALA A 340 -15.59 2.94 3.46
CA ALA A 340 -14.69 1.90 2.98
C ALA A 340 -13.98 2.28 1.67
N SER A 341 -12.80 1.71 1.44
CA SER A 341 -12.03 1.82 0.19
C SER A 341 -11.64 0.43 -0.31
N PHE A 342 -11.71 0.20 -1.62
CA PHE A 342 -11.30 -1.02 -2.29
C PHE A 342 -10.33 -0.67 -3.39
N SER A 343 -9.05 -0.87 -3.13
CA SER A 343 -7.96 -0.39 -3.97
C SER A 343 -7.28 -1.53 -4.70
N ASN A 344 -7.24 -1.47 -6.02
CA ASN A 344 -6.49 -2.41 -6.85
C ASN A 344 -5.03 -1.95 -6.96
N ILE A 345 -4.08 -2.82 -6.65
CA ILE A 345 -2.64 -2.51 -6.67
C ILE A 345 -1.96 -3.20 -7.86
N GLY A 346 -2.44 -4.38 -8.26
CA GLY A 346 -1.72 -5.23 -9.19
C GLY A 346 -0.37 -5.68 -8.60
N ASP A 347 0.68 -5.72 -9.41
CA ASP A 347 2.02 -6.15 -9.00
C ASP A 347 2.97 -5.01 -8.59
N TYR A 348 2.47 -3.77 -8.46
CA TYR A 348 3.31 -2.61 -8.21
C TYR A 348 4.10 -2.72 -6.90
N ILE A 349 3.42 -2.99 -5.78
CA ILE A 349 4.06 -3.15 -4.47
C ILE A 349 4.87 -4.45 -4.41
N SER A 350 4.38 -5.54 -5.01
CA SER A 350 5.08 -6.82 -4.99
C SER A 350 6.40 -6.79 -5.78
N ARG A 351 6.47 -6.03 -6.88
CA ARG A 351 7.72 -5.72 -7.59
C ARG A 351 8.70 -4.96 -6.71
N ARG A 352 8.23 -3.96 -5.96
CA ARG A 352 9.05 -3.14 -5.06
C ARG A 352 9.49 -3.89 -3.80
N ALA A 353 8.71 -4.88 -3.36
CA ALA A 353 8.98 -5.67 -2.17
C ALA A 353 9.60 -7.04 -2.46
N HIS A 354 9.78 -7.38 -3.74
CA HIS A 354 10.18 -8.69 -4.20
C HIS A 354 9.31 -9.82 -3.61
N VAL A 355 7.98 -9.66 -3.72
CA VAL A 355 7.00 -10.68 -3.32
C VAL A 355 6.62 -11.49 -4.55
N VAL A 356 7.11 -12.72 -4.61
CA VAL A 356 6.92 -13.62 -5.75
C VAL A 356 6.11 -14.83 -5.32
N PHE A 357 5.58 -15.58 -6.27
CA PHE A 357 5.01 -16.89 -6.00
C PHE A 357 5.62 -17.98 -6.89
N ASP A 358 5.75 -19.18 -6.32
CA ASP A 358 6.20 -20.35 -7.03
C ASP A 358 5.02 -21.01 -7.77
N THR A 359 5.19 -21.25 -9.07
CA THR A 359 4.22 -21.96 -9.90
C THR A 359 4.30 -23.49 -9.74
N GLY A 360 5.26 -23.99 -8.97
CA GLY A 360 5.44 -25.41 -8.68
C GLY A 360 6.17 -26.20 -9.76
N ASN A 361 6.66 -25.53 -10.82
CA ASN A 361 7.45 -26.16 -11.88
C ASN A 361 8.88 -26.41 -11.38
N LYS A 362 9.09 -27.55 -10.70
CA LYS A 362 10.38 -28.02 -10.15
C LYS A 362 11.44 -28.40 -11.20
N ASN A 363 11.33 -27.93 -12.43
CA ASN A 363 12.31 -28.18 -13.48
C ASN A 363 12.95 -26.85 -13.91
N LYS A 364 13.92 -26.39 -13.13
CA LYS A 364 15.19 -25.83 -13.60
C LYS A 364 16.06 -25.44 -12.41
N ASN A 365 17.36 -25.57 -12.62
CA ASN A 365 18.41 -25.11 -11.73
C ASN A 365 18.12 -23.70 -11.21
N LEU A 366 18.70 -23.36 -10.05
CA LEU A 366 18.77 -22.04 -9.40
C LEU A 366 19.38 -20.92 -10.29
N GLU A 367 19.04 -20.86 -11.57
CA GLU A 367 19.16 -19.67 -12.38
C GLU A 367 18.04 -18.72 -11.95
N ILE A 368 18.43 -17.51 -11.59
CA ILE A 368 17.52 -16.40 -11.31
C ILE A 368 16.54 -16.32 -12.48
N ASP A 369 15.28 -16.66 -12.22
CA ASP A 369 14.23 -16.64 -13.23
C ASP A 369 14.20 -15.23 -13.83
N LYS A 370 14.45 -15.11 -15.14
CA LYS A 370 14.65 -13.80 -15.78
C LYS A 370 13.40 -12.91 -15.66
N ASN A 371 12.23 -13.51 -15.40
CA ASN A 371 10.96 -12.87 -15.11
C ASN A 371 10.29 -13.57 -13.92
N PRO A 372 10.51 -13.11 -12.68
CA PRO A 372 9.84 -13.69 -11.52
C PRO A 372 8.32 -13.44 -11.56
N ASN A 373 7.54 -14.41 -11.11
CA ASN A 373 6.08 -14.29 -11.01
C ASN A 373 5.71 -13.44 -9.79
N TYR A 374 5.58 -12.13 -9.99
CA TYR A 374 5.17 -11.20 -8.94
C TYR A 374 3.70 -11.40 -8.58
N ALA A 375 3.42 -11.43 -7.27
CA ALA A 375 2.05 -11.57 -6.79
C ALA A 375 1.21 -10.33 -7.10
N GLN A 376 -0.06 -10.53 -7.43
CA GLN A 376 -1.01 -9.43 -7.57
C GLN A 376 -1.57 -9.07 -6.20
N MET A 377 -1.81 -7.79 -5.94
CA MET A 377 -2.26 -7.28 -4.65
C MET A 377 -3.49 -6.39 -4.79
N ALA A 378 -4.31 -6.42 -3.75
CA ALA A 378 -5.51 -5.61 -3.57
C ALA A 378 -5.63 -5.26 -2.09
N PHE A 379 -6.03 -4.03 -1.76
CA PHE A 379 -6.15 -3.59 -0.37
C PHE A 379 -7.53 -3.00 -0.10
N THR A 380 -8.17 -3.47 0.96
CA THR A 380 -9.46 -2.95 1.40
C THR A 380 -9.32 -2.34 2.78
N THR A 381 -9.90 -1.16 2.97
CA THR A 381 -9.96 -0.46 4.26
C THR A 381 -11.41 -0.19 4.64
N ILE A 382 -11.73 -0.31 5.92
CA ILE A 382 -13.03 0.02 6.50
C ILE A 382 -12.77 0.93 7.69
N ASN A 383 -13.14 2.20 7.58
CA ASN A 383 -12.96 3.21 8.63
C ASN A 383 -14.11 3.11 9.65
N LEU A 384 -13.78 2.61 10.85
CA LEU A 384 -14.77 2.38 11.89
C LEU A 384 -15.28 3.68 12.51
N ASP A 385 -14.45 4.72 12.57
CA ASP A 385 -14.86 6.02 13.12
C ASP A 385 -15.89 6.70 12.21
N ASN A 386 -15.70 6.62 10.89
CA ASN A 386 -16.66 7.13 9.92
C ASN A 386 -17.93 6.29 9.89
N LEU A 387 -17.82 4.96 10.01
CA LEU A 387 -18.99 4.10 10.17
C LEU A 387 -19.77 4.41 11.46
N ILE A 388 -19.10 4.77 12.56
CA ILE A 388 -19.81 5.17 13.78
C ILE A 388 -20.57 6.48 13.61
N LYS A 389 -20.00 7.46 12.89
CA LYS A 389 -20.69 8.74 12.60
C LYS A 389 -21.96 8.56 11.78
N CYS A 390 -22.12 7.41 11.13
CA CYS A 390 -23.30 7.06 10.34
C CYS A 390 -24.50 6.64 11.21
N PHE A 391 -24.31 6.42 12.52
CA PHE A 391 -25.40 6.23 13.48
C PHE A 391 -25.63 7.51 14.28
#